data_AF-A0A947TR35-F1
#
_entry.id   AF-A0A947TR35-F1
#
_cell.length_a   1.000
_cell.length_b   1.000
_cell.length_c   1.000
_cell.angle_alpha   90.00
_cell.angle_beta   90.00
_cell.angle_gamma   90.00
#
_symmetry.space_group_name_H-M   'P 1'
#
loop_
_entity.id
_entity.type
_entity.pdbx_description
1 polymer ?
#
loop_
_entity_poly.entity_id
_entity_poly.type
_entity_poly.pdbx_seq_one_letter_code
_entity_poly.pdbx_strand_id
1 'polypeptide(L)'
;MATRDTLTPQETQCNSGADYAALALEALQEPADAAYAKELMDRVADDCQFTKDLAACAIVYQALGEQSRAEELLQTAEDYCMSGEEQVALAEAKFKVLGDKAAALGAYEKALKETNNLDPLIDLAKDVMRVIADSAFAKKVLEKAEAKISRAVEYSKLAAASVEHLLDKDYAEAIFNKAAEKLSSVPDLLALAGEVTKTLGDPQKAKALYQRALEGATDFAAAKTLIESARQTGDAAFMQTALKKAGDLATATGEYIELAEGLASVGDKPGATALLDKAEDAVAGLDEMHRLVTAVEAHLADDAERLARVKVKLEKRQANHARYMEFQQLEKDAVSVKQFLALAERVRLELEDPFYSAKLIEAAETLLDGTGYQFSRYKPILLAVDKNLDDTDWLSRLLDRAAENATDFIAFKDLVATAAHLHHRELGVSKACAYLAMREATLAADAHATVYDLAKLAEASFAATRDAAEAGRLLEAARAQAKDHFALTHIGRLYAAMGNSAKADELFAAAAAACPNGDACIQFIDRLKGFALPAETLKKWYTECGTHLSKPADKLRWAEGIADALNDRAWASEVYGQLAGQFSGADAARFELSRRSRADLNYFGSTRRH
;
A
#
# COMPACT_ATOMS: atom_id res chain seq x y z
N MET A 1 -19.33 56.73 -39.91
CA MET A 1 -18.36 57.83 -40.08
C MET A 1 -18.89 58.99 -39.27
N ALA A 2 -18.07 59.58 -38.40
CA ALA A 2 -18.46 60.71 -37.58
C ALA A 2 -18.55 61.94 -38.49
N THR A 3 -19.75 62.48 -38.65
CA THR A 3 -20.03 63.73 -39.38
C THR A 3 -20.84 64.64 -38.47
N ARG A 4 -20.81 65.95 -38.71
CA ARG A 4 -21.56 66.93 -37.90
C ARG A 4 -23.01 66.52 -37.65
N ASP A 5 -23.72 66.10 -38.71
CA ASP A 5 -25.12 65.65 -38.62
C ASP A 5 -25.34 64.42 -37.71
N THR A 6 -24.32 63.57 -37.53
CA THR A 6 -24.37 62.38 -36.67
C THR A 6 -23.89 62.64 -35.24
N LEU A 7 -23.13 63.72 -35.01
CA LEU A 7 -22.57 64.08 -33.72
C LEU A 7 -23.44 65.11 -32.98
N THR A 8 -24.09 66.03 -33.70
CA THR A 8 -24.96 67.07 -33.09
C THR A 8 -26.08 66.50 -32.19
N PRO A 9 -26.76 65.39 -32.53
CA PRO A 9 -27.73 64.79 -31.61
C PRO A 9 -27.12 64.29 -30.30
N GLN A 10 -25.82 63.94 -30.29
CA GLN A 10 -25.10 63.43 -29.13
C GLN A 10 -24.72 64.53 -28.13
N GLU A 11 -24.71 65.80 -28.55
CA GLU A 11 -24.51 66.95 -27.64
C GLU A 11 -25.51 66.94 -26.47
N THR A 12 -26.73 66.45 -26.70
CA THR A 12 -27.76 66.31 -25.66
C THR A 12 -27.41 65.33 -24.53
N GLN A 13 -26.36 64.53 -24.73
CA GLN A 13 -25.84 63.56 -23.78
C GLN A 13 -24.60 64.07 -23.04
N CYS A 14 -24.01 65.19 -23.47
CA CYS A 14 -22.86 65.81 -22.85
C CYS A 14 -23.27 66.61 -21.61
N ASN A 15 -22.75 66.24 -20.44
CA ASN A 15 -23.07 66.87 -19.16
C ASN A 15 -21.86 67.56 -18.49
N SER A 16 -20.67 67.43 -19.07
CA SER A 16 -19.42 67.98 -18.56
C SER A 16 -18.53 68.48 -19.69
N GLY A 17 -17.56 69.34 -19.37
CA GLY A 17 -16.58 69.81 -20.35
C GLY A 17 -15.79 68.65 -20.98
N ALA A 18 -15.50 67.59 -20.21
CA ALA A 18 -14.88 66.38 -20.72
C ALA A 18 -15.75 65.63 -21.75
N ASP A 19 -17.08 65.59 -21.59
CA ASP A 19 -17.98 64.96 -22.56
C ASP A 19 -17.97 65.73 -23.90
N TYR A 20 -18.02 67.06 -23.82
CA TYR A 20 -17.91 67.91 -25.01
C TYR A 20 -16.54 67.80 -25.67
N ALA A 21 -15.47 67.68 -24.87
CA ALA A 21 -14.11 67.47 -25.38
C ALA A 21 -13.95 66.13 -26.11
N ALA A 22 -14.55 65.06 -25.58
CA ALA A 22 -14.59 63.77 -26.26
C ALA A 22 -15.33 63.86 -27.60
N LEU A 23 -16.49 64.50 -27.63
CA LEU A 23 -17.27 64.71 -28.85
C LEU A 23 -16.50 65.56 -29.88
N ALA A 24 -15.78 66.58 -29.43
CA ALA A 24 -14.94 67.41 -30.28
C ALA A 24 -13.73 66.63 -30.84
N LEU A 25 -13.12 65.74 -30.07
CA LEU A 25 -12.08 64.83 -30.58
C LEU A 25 -12.63 63.85 -31.63
N GLU A 26 -13.87 63.39 -31.49
CA GLU A 26 -14.55 62.58 -32.53
C GLU A 26 -14.79 63.39 -33.80
N ALA A 27 -15.18 64.66 -33.68
CA ALA A 27 -15.35 65.56 -34.82
C ALA A 27 -14.04 65.84 -35.58
N LEU A 28 -12.88 65.65 -34.93
CA LEU A 28 -11.56 65.75 -35.56
C LEU A 28 -11.11 64.46 -36.29
N GLN A 29 -11.90 63.38 -36.22
CA GLN A 29 -11.65 62.17 -37.00
C GLN A 29 -12.17 62.32 -38.45
N GLU A 30 -11.60 61.58 -39.39
CA GLU A 30 -11.92 61.73 -40.82
C GLU A 30 -13.39 61.38 -41.17
N PRO A 31 -14.13 62.25 -41.91
CA PRO A 31 -13.71 63.57 -42.40
C PRO A 31 -13.69 64.63 -41.28
N ALA A 32 -12.52 65.23 -41.04
CA ALA A 32 -12.33 66.13 -39.91
C ALA A 32 -13.11 67.45 -40.06
N ASP A 33 -13.92 67.80 -39.06
CA ASP A 33 -14.63 69.08 -38.94
C ASP A 33 -14.06 69.89 -37.77
N ALA A 34 -12.88 70.49 -38.00
CA ALA A 34 -12.20 71.32 -37.01
C ALA A 34 -13.02 72.57 -36.61
N ALA A 35 -13.87 73.08 -37.50
CA ALA A 35 -14.73 74.23 -37.19
C ALA A 35 -15.80 73.86 -36.17
N TYR A 36 -16.42 72.70 -36.32
CA TYR A 36 -17.40 72.19 -35.38
C TYR A 36 -16.76 71.78 -34.04
N ALA A 37 -15.61 71.12 -34.06
CA ALA A 37 -14.86 70.82 -32.85
C ALA A 37 -14.50 72.10 -32.06
N LYS A 38 -14.08 73.17 -32.76
CA LYS A 38 -13.83 74.48 -32.14
C LYS A 38 -15.09 75.12 -31.57
N GLU A 39 -16.22 75.05 -32.29
CA GLU A 39 -17.51 75.58 -31.83
C GLU A 39 -17.95 74.92 -30.51
N LEU A 40 -17.76 73.61 -30.38
CA LEU A 40 -18.06 72.89 -29.14
C LEU A 40 -17.17 73.37 -27.99
N MET A 41 -15.87 73.55 -28.23
CA MET A 41 -14.91 73.98 -27.20
C MET A 41 -15.12 75.42 -26.76
N ASP A 42 -15.28 76.35 -27.70
CA ASP A 42 -15.49 77.78 -27.39
C ASP A 42 -16.79 78.00 -26.60
N ARG A 43 -17.75 77.06 -26.65
CA ARG A 43 -18.99 77.12 -25.88
C ARG A 43 -18.83 76.70 -24.42
N VAL A 44 -17.91 75.78 -24.11
CA VAL A 44 -17.86 75.11 -22.79
C VAL A 44 -16.58 75.36 -22.02
N ALA A 45 -15.48 75.73 -22.68
CA ALA A 45 -14.16 75.77 -22.06
C ALA A 45 -14.05 76.82 -20.94
N ASP A 46 -14.68 77.99 -21.08
CA ASP A 46 -14.66 79.05 -20.06
C ASP A 46 -15.53 78.73 -18.84
N ASP A 47 -16.53 77.85 -18.99
CA ASP A 47 -17.43 77.44 -17.92
C ASP A 47 -16.93 76.19 -17.16
N CYS A 48 -15.82 75.60 -17.59
CA CYS A 48 -15.23 74.42 -16.96
C CYS A 48 -14.66 74.76 -15.57
N GLN A 49 -15.14 74.06 -14.54
CA GLN A 49 -14.72 74.28 -13.14
C GLN A 49 -13.90 73.12 -12.54
N PHE A 50 -13.89 71.95 -13.19
CA PHE A 50 -13.16 70.78 -12.73
C PHE A 50 -11.87 70.59 -13.52
N THR A 51 -10.78 70.17 -12.85
CA THR A 51 -9.48 69.91 -13.49
C THR A 51 -9.59 68.94 -14.66
N LYS A 52 -10.41 67.90 -14.55
CA LYS A 52 -10.63 66.92 -15.63
C LYS A 52 -11.22 67.55 -16.89
N ASP A 53 -12.19 68.45 -16.73
CA ASP A 53 -12.86 69.12 -17.84
C ASP A 53 -11.93 70.12 -18.53
N LEU A 54 -11.23 70.94 -17.74
CA LEU A 54 -10.22 71.89 -18.23
C LEU A 54 -9.07 71.17 -18.96
N ALA A 55 -8.56 70.07 -18.39
CA ALA A 55 -7.52 69.24 -18.98
C ALA A 55 -7.98 68.60 -20.30
N ALA A 56 -9.22 68.11 -20.38
CA ALA A 56 -9.79 67.55 -21.59
C ALA A 56 -9.95 68.61 -22.69
N CYS A 57 -10.48 69.80 -22.36
CA CYS A 57 -10.61 70.91 -23.31
C CYS A 57 -9.24 71.37 -23.82
N ALA A 58 -8.23 71.44 -22.96
CA ALA A 58 -6.85 71.78 -23.35
C ALA A 58 -6.30 70.81 -24.42
N ILE A 59 -6.56 69.51 -24.28
CA ILE A 59 -6.15 68.50 -25.28
C ILE A 59 -6.82 68.76 -26.64
N VAL A 60 -8.08 69.19 -26.66
CA VAL A 60 -8.78 69.50 -27.93
C VAL A 60 -8.23 70.75 -28.57
N TYR A 61 -8.00 71.83 -27.81
CA TYR A 61 -7.38 73.04 -28.34
C TYR A 61 -5.97 72.76 -28.88
N GLN A 62 -5.21 71.86 -28.26
CA GLN A 62 -3.95 71.38 -28.82
C GLN A 62 -4.16 70.71 -30.18
N ALA A 63 -5.14 69.80 -30.28
CA ALA A 63 -5.44 69.09 -31.53
C ALA A 63 -5.94 70.03 -32.64
N LEU A 64 -6.58 71.15 -32.29
CA LEU A 64 -7.00 72.23 -33.19
C LEU A 64 -5.84 73.15 -33.61
N GLY A 65 -4.65 73.01 -33.01
CA GLY A 65 -3.48 73.86 -33.27
C GLY A 65 -3.45 75.17 -32.47
N GLU A 66 -4.29 75.32 -31.45
CA GLU A 66 -4.41 76.53 -30.61
C GLU A 66 -3.57 76.42 -29.32
N GLN A 67 -2.25 76.33 -29.50
CA GLN A 67 -1.29 76.09 -28.41
C GLN A 67 -1.46 77.03 -27.21
N SER A 68 -1.56 78.34 -27.43
CA SER A 68 -1.64 79.33 -26.33
C SER A 68 -2.89 79.14 -25.48
N ARG A 69 -4.01 78.75 -26.10
CA ARG A 69 -5.27 78.49 -25.38
C ARG A 69 -5.21 77.17 -24.63
N ALA A 70 -4.62 76.15 -25.24
CA ALA A 70 -4.38 74.87 -24.59
C ALA A 70 -3.49 75.02 -23.33
N GLU A 71 -2.44 75.84 -23.39
CA GLU A 71 -1.55 76.15 -22.26
C GLU A 71 -2.27 76.93 -21.15
N GLU A 72 -3.09 77.92 -21.50
CA GLU A 72 -3.89 78.69 -20.52
C GLU A 72 -4.86 77.80 -19.74
N LEU A 73 -5.62 76.96 -20.44
CA LEU A 73 -6.56 76.03 -19.82
C LEU A 73 -5.83 74.97 -18.99
N LEU A 74 -4.68 74.48 -19.46
CA LEU A 74 -3.87 73.53 -18.72
C LEU A 74 -3.30 74.14 -17.43
N GLN A 75 -2.85 75.40 -17.46
CA GLN A 75 -2.40 76.11 -16.25
C GLN A 75 -3.56 76.25 -15.25
N THR A 76 -4.74 76.61 -15.74
CA THR A 76 -5.95 76.70 -14.91
C THR A 76 -6.32 75.34 -14.32
N ALA A 77 -6.21 74.27 -15.10
CA ALA A 77 -6.44 72.90 -14.63
C ALA A 77 -5.46 72.50 -13.52
N GLU A 78 -4.19 72.90 -13.64
CA GLU A 78 -3.15 72.68 -12.62
C GLU A 78 -3.45 73.44 -11.33
N ASP A 79 -3.85 74.71 -11.44
CA ASP A 79 -4.20 75.55 -10.29
C ASP A 79 -5.43 75.01 -9.54
N TYR A 80 -6.35 74.34 -10.25
CA TYR A 80 -7.57 73.77 -9.70
C TYR A 80 -7.43 72.32 -9.24
N CYS A 81 -6.28 71.68 -9.47
CA CYS A 81 -6.08 70.27 -9.16
C CYS A 81 -5.94 70.05 -7.65
N MET A 82 -6.95 69.45 -7.03
CA MET A 82 -7.04 69.29 -5.57
C MET A 82 -6.91 67.85 -5.08
N SER A 83 -6.96 66.87 -5.97
CA SER A 83 -6.93 65.44 -5.62
C SER A 83 -6.02 64.61 -6.52
N GLY A 84 -5.58 63.46 -6.03
CA GLY A 84 -4.79 62.49 -6.79
C GLY A 84 -5.50 61.92 -8.02
N GLU A 85 -6.83 61.85 -8.03
CA GLU A 85 -7.61 61.44 -9.21
C GLU A 85 -7.52 62.50 -10.32
N GLU A 86 -7.62 63.78 -9.97
CA GLU A 86 -7.44 64.89 -10.91
C GLU A 86 -6.01 64.99 -11.43
N GLN A 87 -5.02 64.58 -10.63
CA GLN A 87 -3.62 64.52 -11.06
C GLN A 87 -3.40 63.54 -12.23
N VAL A 88 -4.23 62.50 -12.38
CA VAL A 88 -4.18 61.57 -13.54
C VAL A 88 -4.60 62.29 -14.82
N ALA A 89 -5.73 63.01 -14.78
CA ALA A 89 -6.20 63.80 -15.92
C ALA A 89 -5.21 64.92 -16.28
N LEU A 90 -4.63 65.56 -15.27
CA LEU A 90 -3.60 66.58 -15.46
C LEU A 90 -2.32 65.99 -16.08
N ALA A 91 -1.90 64.79 -15.68
CA ALA A 91 -0.75 64.12 -16.27
C ALA A 91 -0.94 63.83 -17.75
N GLU A 92 -2.14 63.35 -18.14
CA GLU A 92 -2.50 63.09 -19.53
C GLU A 92 -2.47 64.37 -20.38
N ALA A 93 -3.07 65.46 -19.88
CA ALA A 93 -3.06 66.73 -20.58
C ALA A 93 -1.65 67.34 -20.68
N LYS A 94 -0.84 67.29 -19.60
CA LYS A 94 0.56 67.75 -19.65
C LYS A 94 1.38 67.05 -20.72
N PHE A 95 1.20 65.74 -20.87
CA PHE A 95 1.89 65.01 -21.94
C PHE A 95 1.32 65.32 -23.34
N LYS A 96 -0.01 65.30 -23.51
CA LYS A 96 -0.65 65.48 -24.81
C LYS A 96 -0.59 66.91 -25.35
N VAL A 97 -0.61 67.91 -24.47
CA VAL A 97 -0.57 69.35 -24.82
C VAL A 97 0.86 69.86 -24.96
N LEU A 98 1.73 69.52 -24.00
CA LEU A 98 3.09 70.09 -23.95
C LEU A 98 4.18 69.15 -24.48
N GLY A 99 3.87 67.86 -24.67
CA GLY A 99 4.88 66.83 -24.90
C GLY A 99 5.79 66.57 -23.69
N ASP A 100 5.47 67.15 -22.52
CA ASP A 100 6.34 67.14 -21.35
C ASP A 100 6.11 65.87 -20.51
N LYS A 101 6.92 64.85 -20.81
CA LYS A 101 6.91 63.59 -20.06
C LYS A 101 7.34 63.78 -18.59
N ALA A 102 8.24 64.72 -18.29
CA ALA A 102 8.70 64.93 -16.92
C ALA A 102 7.60 65.58 -16.06
N ALA A 103 6.87 66.55 -16.61
CA ALA A 103 5.73 67.15 -15.94
C ALA A 103 4.56 66.17 -15.75
N ALA A 104 4.30 65.31 -16.75
CA ALA A 104 3.32 64.23 -16.62
C ALA A 104 3.73 63.22 -15.53
N LEU A 105 4.99 62.81 -15.48
CA LEU A 105 5.51 61.96 -14.40
C LEU A 105 5.35 62.61 -13.01
N GLY A 106 5.62 63.92 -12.89
CA GLY A 106 5.43 64.66 -11.64
C GLY A 106 3.97 64.65 -11.15
N ALA A 107 3.01 64.77 -12.07
CA ALA A 107 1.58 64.66 -11.75
C ALA A 107 1.20 63.22 -11.37
N TYR A 108 1.66 62.21 -12.12
CA TYR A 108 1.48 60.81 -11.75
C TYR A 108 2.10 60.43 -10.39
N GLU A 109 3.22 61.05 -9.99
CA GLU A 109 3.79 60.86 -8.66
C GLU A 109 2.89 61.39 -7.54
N LYS A 110 2.20 62.51 -7.77
CA LYS A 110 1.20 63.03 -6.83
C LYS A 110 0.00 62.09 -6.75
N ALA A 111 -0.53 61.66 -7.90
CA ALA A 111 -1.61 60.66 -7.97
C ALA A 111 -1.25 59.37 -7.21
N LEU A 112 -0.03 58.86 -7.43
CA LEU A 112 0.45 57.64 -6.77
C LEU A 112 0.52 57.78 -5.25
N LYS A 113 0.85 58.95 -4.69
CA LYS A 113 0.91 59.15 -3.23
C LYS A 113 -0.45 58.99 -2.57
N GLU A 114 -1.50 59.50 -3.20
CA GLU A 114 -2.86 59.50 -2.66
C GLU A 114 -3.63 58.20 -2.96
N THR A 115 -3.27 57.50 -4.04
CA THR A 115 -3.90 56.23 -4.42
C THR A 115 -3.42 55.09 -3.52
N ASN A 116 -4.34 54.39 -2.84
CA ASN A 116 -3.99 53.36 -1.84
C ASN A 116 -4.77 52.04 -1.97
N ASN A 117 -5.72 51.94 -2.90
CA ASN A 117 -6.51 50.74 -3.13
C ASN A 117 -5.94 49.95 -4.32
N LEU A 118 -6.10 48.63 -4.31
CA LEU A 118 -5.54 47.73 -5.32
C LEU A 118 -6.00 48.06 -6.75
N ASP A 119 -7.31 48.03 -7.01
CA ASP A 119 -7.83 48.24 -8.37
C ASP A 119 -7.48 49.65 -8.92
N PRO A 120 -7.62 50.75 -8.17
CA PRO A 120 -7.16 52.07 -8.61
C PRO A 120 -5.65 52.18 -8.89
N LEU A 121 -4.81 51.42 -8.18
CA LEU A 121 -3.36 51.38 -8.49
C LEU A 121 -3.10 50.64 -9.80
N ILE A 122 -3.86 49.58 -10.11
CA ILE A 122 -3.76 48.87 -11.39
C ILE A 122 -4.20 49.80 -12.53
N ASP A 123 -5.31 50.52 -12.38
CA ASP A 123 -5.79 51.51 -13.36
C ASP A 123 -4.77 52.63 -13.58
N LEU A 124 -4.14 53.13 -12.51
CA LEU A 124 -3.08 54.13 -12.61
C LEU A 124 -1.87 53.62 -13.41
N ALA A 125 -1.45 52.37 -13.22
CA ALA A 125 -0.34 51.78 -13.99
C ALA A 125 -0.71 51.63 -15.48
N LYS A 126 -1.95 51.24 -15.77
CA LYS A 126 -2.51 51.17 -17.12
C LYS A 126 -2.50 52.55 -17.79
N ASP A 127 -2.91 53.59 -17.08
CA ASP A 127 -2.92 54.97 -17.60
C ASP A 127 -1.52 55.49 -17.88
N VAL A 128 -0.56 55.23 -17.00
CA VAL A 128 0.86 55.58 -17.23
C VAL A 128 1.37 54.93 -18.52
N MET A 129 1.10 53.63 -18.72
CA MET A 129 1.52 52.93 -19.93
C MET A 129 0.81 53.45 -21.19
N ARG A 130 -0.50 53.73 -21.09
CA ARG A 130 -1.33 54.26 -22.19
C ARG A 130 -0.89 55.65 -22.63
N VAL A 131 -0.59 56.54 -21.68
CA VAL A 131 -0.34 57.96 -21.94
C VAL A 131 1.12 58.22 -22.27
N ILE A 132 2.05 57.80 -21.40
CA ILE A 132 3.48 58.17 -21.50
C ILE A 132 4.43 57.00 -21.79
N ALA A 133 3.88 55.79 -21.93
CA ALA A 133 4.62 54.55 -22.17
C ALA A 133 5.83 54.38 -21.23
N ASP A 134 5.65 54.73 -19.95
CA ASP A 134 6.72 54.64 -18.94
C ASP A 134 6.60 53.34 -18.13
N SER A 135 7.24 52.28 -18.64
CA SER A 135 7.21 50.96 -18.00
C SER A 135 7.89 50.96 -16.62
N ALA A 136 8.91 51.78 -16.39
CA ALA A 136 9.59 51.85 -15.11
C ALA A 136 8.66 52.44 -14.03
N PHE A 137 7.95 53.52 -14.37
CA PHE A 137 6.98 54.11 -13.46
C PHE A 137 5.75 53.23 -13.27
N ALA A 138 5.20 52.65 -14.34
CA ALA A 138 4.08 51.73 -14.23
C ALA A 138 4.41 50.53 -13.32
N LYS A 139 5.66 50.03 -13.38
CA LYS A 139 6.13 48.95 -12.51
C LYS A 139 6.17 49.39 -11.05
N LYS A 140 6.69 50.59 -10.77
CA LYS A 140 6.66 51.20 -9.42
C LYS A 140 5.22 51.33 -8.88
N VAL A 141 4.25 51.64 -9.73
CA VAL A 141 2.83 51.68 -9.34
C VAL A 141 2.32 50.27 -9.00
N LEU A 142 2.60 49.26 -9.83
CA LEU A 142 2.20 47.89 -9.55
C LEU A 142 2.89 47.28 -8.32
N GLU A 143 4.14 47.64 -8.03
CA GLU A 143 4.83 47.25 -6.79
C GLU A 143 4.12 47.83 -5.55
N LYS A 144 3.61 49.07 -5.65
CA LYS A 144 2.74 49.63 -4.60
C LYS A 144 1.41 48.87 -4.51
N ALA A 145 0.83 48.48 -5.65
CA ALA A 145 -0.40 47.70 -5.71
C ALA A 145 -0.22 46.32 -5.03
N GLU A 146 0.93 45.68 -5.25
CA GLU A 146 1.31 44.41 -4.63
C GLU A 146 1.30 44.50 -3.09
N ALA A 147 1.79 45.61 -2.54
CA ALA A 147 1.79 45.86 -1.09
C ALA A 147 0.37 46.06 -0.50
N LYS A 148 -0.67 46.19 -1.35
CA LYS A 148 -2.07 46.31 -0.94
C LYS A 148 -2.86 45.00 -1.06
N ILE A 149 -2.24 43.94 -1.56
CA ILE A 149 -2.88 42.63 -1.68
C ILE A 149 -3.16 42.05 -0.30
N SER A 150 -4.41 41.66 -0.09
CA SER A 150 -4.91 41.12 1.18
C SER A 150 -5.29 39.64 1.09
N ARG A 151 -5.65 39.17 -0.11
CA ARG A 151 -6.04 37.79 -0.38
C ARG A 151 -5.20 37.18 -1.48
N ALA A 152 -4.90 35.88 -1.37
CA ALA A 152 -4.07 35.20 -2.35
C ALA A 152 -4.65 35.24 -3.79
N VAL A 153 -5.98 35.22 -3.93
CA VAL A 153 -6.66 35.35 -5.22
C VAL A 153 -6.43 36.70 -5.91
N GLU A 154 -6.08 37.74 -5.18
CA GLU A 154 -5.84 39.09 -5.75
C GLU A 154 -4.49 39.18 -6.48
N TYR A 155 -3.54 38.28 -6.20
CA TYR A 155 -2.29 38.18 -6.95
C TYR A 155 -2.52 37.85 -8.43
N SER A 156 -3.57 37.08 -8.74
CA SER A 156 -3.95 36.75 -10.12
C SER A 156 -4.25 38.00 -10.94
N LYS A 157 -4.99 38.95 -10.36
CA LYS A 157 -5.31 40.24 -11.00
C LYS A 157 -4.06 41.06 -11.27
N LEU A 158 -3.15 41.13 -10.29
CA LEU A 158 -1.91 41.89 -10.43
C LEU A 158 -0.99 41.28 -11.50
N ALA A 159 -0.87 39.96 -11.54
CA ALA A 159 -0.08 39.26 -12.57
C ALA A 159 -0.66 39.45 -13.97
N ALA A 160 -1.99 39.44 -14.12
CA ALA A 160 -2.64 39.78 -15.39
C ALA A 160 -2.30 41.21 -15.82
N ALA A 161 -2.42 42.19 -14.91
CA ALA A 161 -2.07 43.58 -15.19
C ALA A 161 -0.60 43.77 -15.60
N SER A 162 0.35 43.02 -15.02
CA SER A 162 1.76 43.12 -15.41
C SER A 162 2.03 42.58 -16.80
N VAL A 163 1.34 41.52 -17.23
CA VAL A 163 1.45 41.01 -18.61
C VAL A 163 0.71 41.93 -19.59
N GLU A 164 -0.53 42.33 -19.29
CA GLU A 164 -1.36 43.12 -20.19
C GLU A 164 -0.84 44.54 -20.40
N HIS A 165 -0.32 45.19 -19.36
CA HIS A 165 0.06 46.60 -19.42
C HIS A 165 1.56 46.81 -19.52
N LEU A 166 2.40 45.99 -18.87
CA LEU A 166 3.85 46.14 -18.93
C LEU A 166 4.55 45.18 -19.89
N LEU A 167 3.85 44.15 -20.39
CA LEU A 167 4.46 43.04 -21.13
C LEU A 167 5.57 42.33 -20.31
N ASP A 168 5.54 42.45 -18.97
CA ASP A 168 6.54 41.91 -18.05
C ASP A 168 6.06 40.56 -17.49
N LYS A 169 6.33 39.50 -18.25
CA LYS A 169 6.00 38.12 -17.86
C LYS A 169 6.82 37.62 -16.68
N ASP A 170 8.05 38.10 -16.51
CA ASP A 170 8.92 37.71 -15.40
C ASP A 170 8.39 38.25 -14.07
N TYR A 171 7.86 39.48 -14.08
CA TYR A 171 7.19 40.04 -12.92
C TYR A 171 5.89 39.31 -12.59
N ALA A 172 5.09 38.96 -13.60
CA ALA A 172 3.88 38.14 -13.42
C ALA A 172 4.20 36.78 -12.79
N GLU A 173 5.28 36.13 -13.22
CA GLU A 173 5.78 34.89 -12.62
C GLU A 173 6.15 35.08 -11.14
N ALA A 174 6.90 36.14 -10.81
CA ALA A 174 7.28 36.42 -9.43
C ALA A 174 6.05 36.62 -8.52
N ILE A 175 5.00 37.25 -9.05
CA ILE A 175 3.71 37.42 -8.37
C ILE A 175 3.03 36.07 -8.12
N PHE A 176 2.95 35.21 -9.14
CA PHE A 176 2.36 33.88 -9.00
C PHE A 176 3.13 33.00 -8.00
N ASN A 177 4.46 33.07 -7.96
CA ASN A 177 5.27 32.33 -7.00
C ASN A 177 4.96 32.77 -5.55
N LYS A 178 4.86 34.08 -5.29
CA LYS A 178 4.45 34.60 -3.98
C LYS A 178 3.03 34.18 -3.59
N ALA A 179 2.11 34.12 -4.56
CA ALA A 179 0.77 33.62 -4.31
C ALA A 179 0.80 32.13 -3.92
N ALA A 180 1.56 31.32 -4.66
CA ALA A 180 1.70 29.88 -4.44
C ALA A 180 2.30 29.55 -3.06
N GLU A 181 3.21 30.37 -2.53
CA GLU A 181 3.78 30.21 -1.19
C GLU A 181 2.74 30.38 -0.07
N LYS A 182 1.67 31.15 -0.32
CA LYS A 182 0.63 31.45 0.66
C LYS A 182 -0.56 30.49 0.61
N LEU A 183 -0.66 29.69 -0.45
CA LEU A 183 -1.75 28.75 -0.67
C LEU A 183 -1.38 27.34 -0.23
N SER A 184 -2.31 26.68 0.44
CA SER A 184 -2.19 25.29 0.90
C SER A 184 -3.41 24.43 0.57
N SER A 185 -4.55 25.03 0.24
CA SER A 185 -5.75 24.27 -0.09
C SER A 185 -5.72 23.77 -1.54
N VAL A 186 -6.23 22.57 -1.78
CA VAL A 186 -6.32 21.99 -3.13
C VAL A 186 -7.10 22.90 -4.10
N PRO A 187 -8.31 23.41 -3.77
CA PRO A 187 -9.05 24.28 -4.68
C PRO A 187 -8.30 25.57 -5.05
N ASP A 188 -7.63 26.22 -4.07
CA ASP A 188 -6.92 27.47 -4.34
C ASP A 188 -5.69 27.24 -5.23
N LEU A 189 -4.96 26.14 -5.02
CA LEU A 189 -3.82 25.77 -5.86
C LEU A 189 -4.24 25.49 -7.31
N LEU A 190 -5.40 24.84 -7.51
CA LEU A 190 -5.96 24.58 -8.84
C LEU A 190 -6.42 25.86 -9.53
N ALA A 191 -7.10 26.76 -8.81
CA ALA A 191 -7.49 28.06 -9.33
C ALA A 191 -6.27 28.88 -9.76
N LEU A 192 -5.20 28.88 -8.94
CA LEU A 192 -3.96 29.56 -9.27
C LEU A 192 -3.28 28.94 -10.51
N ALA A 193 -3.27 27.61 -10.63
CA ALA A 193 -2.70 26.92 -11.80
C ALA A 193 -3.43 27.26 -13.11
N GLY A 194 -4.77 27.38 -13.05
CA GLY A 194 -5.58 27.85 -14.16
C GLY A 194 -5.20 29.27 -14.60
N GLU A 195 -5.05 30.19 -13.64
CA GLU A 195 -4.65 31.56 -13.96
C GLU A 195 -3.21 31.67 -14.47
N VAL A 196 -2.28 30.89 -13.91
CA VAL A 196 -0.90 30.81 -14.42
C VAL A 196 -0.89 30.40 -15.89
N THR A 197 -1.67 29.39 -16.25
CA THR A 197 -1.79 28.91 -17.64
C THR A 197 -2.35 30.00 -18.54
N LYS A 198 -3.41 30.68 -18.10
CA LYS A 198 -4.08 31.76 -18.85
C LYS A 198 -3.18 32.98 -19.05
N THR A 199 -2.47 33.41 -18.00
CA THR A 199 -1.73 34.68 -17.97
C THR A 199 -0.32 34.55 -18.52
N LEU A 200 0.41 33.48 -18.17
CA LEU A 200 1.79 33.29 -18.65
C LEU A 200 1.84 32.52 -19.98
N GLY A 201 0.87 31.64 -20.23
CA GLY A 201 0.94 30.65 -21.30
C GLY A 201 2.03 29.61 -21.07
N ASP A 202 2.41 29.35 -19.81
CA ASP A 202 3.49 28.44 -19.41
C ASP A 202 2.93 27.20 -18.70
N PRO A 203 2.77 26.07 -19.41
CA PRO A 203 2.23 24.84 -18.83
C PRO A 203 3.10 24.23 -17.73
N GLN A 204 4.42 24.49 -17.70
CA GLN A 204 5.32 23.88 -16.71
C GLN A 204 5.08 24.47 -15.30
N LYS A 205 4.80 25.76 -15.22
CA LYS A 205 4.51 26.43 -13.94
C LYS A 205 3.18 26.00 -13.36
N ALA A 206 2.16 25.87 -14.21
CA ALA A 206 0.88 25.31 -13.80
C ALA A 206 1.04 23.87 -13.30
N LYS A 207 1.91 23.07 -13.94
CA LYS A 207 2.21 21.69 -13.53
C LYS A 207 2.75 21.58 -12.10
N ALA A 208 3.62 22.49 -11.66
CA ALA A 208 4.13 22.48 -10.28
C ALA A 208 3.01 22.71 -9.24
N LEU A 209 2.03 23.56 -9.56
CA LEU A 209 0.86 23.80 -8.72
C LEU A 209 -0.09 22.60 -8.71
N TYR A 210 -0.33 21.97 -9.88
CA TYR A 210 -1.09 20.73 -9.97
C TYR A 210 -0.46 19.60 -9.14
N GLN A 211 0.87 19.49 -9.15
CA GLN A 211 1.60 18.50 -8.34
C GLN A 211 1.39 18.73 -6.84
N ARG A 212 1.48 19.98 -6.37
CA ARG A 212 1.18 20.30 -4.96
C ARG A 212 -0.28 20.02 -4.60
N ALA A 213 -1.21 20.28 -5.51
CA ALA A 213 -2.63 19.96 -5.32
C ALA A 213 -2.86 18.43 -5.23
N LEU A 214 -2.15 17.63 -6.05
CA LEU A 214 -2.16 16.17 -5.98
C LEU A 214 -1.63 15.64 -4.65
N GLU A 215 -0.54 16.21 -4.14
CA GLU A 215 0.04 15.85 -2.85
C GLU A 215 -0.87 16.23 -1.69
N GLY A 216 -1.56 17.38 -1.78
CA GLY A 216 -2.52 17.85 -0.79
C GLY A 216 -3.87 17.13 -0.79
N ALA A 217 -4.22 16.38 -1.85
CA ALA A 217 -5.45 15.61 -1.90
C ALA A 217 -5.31 14.32 -1.10
N THR A 218 -5.80 14.34 0.14
CA THR A 218 -5.72 13.21 1.09
C THR A 218 -7.02 12.42 1.22
N ASP A 219 -8.11 12.89 0.60
CA ASP A 219 -9.40 12.22 0.58
C ASP A 219 -10.01 12.19 -0.83
N PHE A 220 -11.03 11.35 -1.00
CA PHE A 220 -11.66 11.12 -2.30
C PHE A 220 -12.39 12.36 -2.85
N ALA A 221 -12.93 13.22 -1.98
CA ALA A 221 -13.62 14.44 -2.40
C ALA A 221 -12.63 15.46 -2.98
N ALA A 222 -11.48 15.65 -2.33
CA ALA A 222 -10.38 16.46 -2.85
C ALA A 222 -9.86 15.90 -4.18
N ALA A 223 -9.77 14.57 -4.31
CA ALA A 223 -9.38 13.93 -5.56
C ALA A 223 -10.40 14.14 -6.69
N LYS A 224 -11.71 14.15 -6.40
CA LYS A 224 -12.74 14.52 -7.38
C LYS A 224 -12.59 15.96 -7.88
N THR A 225 -12.25 16.90 -7.00
CA THR A 225 -11.97 18.29 -7.40
C THR A 225 -10.78 18.38 -8.39
N LEU A 226 -9.75 17.54 -8.20
CA LEU A 226 -8.63 17.44 -9.17
C LEU A 226 -9.11 16.95 -10.54
N ILE A 227 -9.97 15.93 -10.58
CA ILE A 227 -10.53 15.36 -11.81
C ILE A 227 -11.39 16.41 -12.55
N GLU A 228 -12.23 17.15 -11.82
CA GLU A 228 -13.04 18.22 -12.40
C GLU A 228 -12.17 19.35 -12.98
N SER A 229 -11.12 19.75 -12.27
CA SER A 229 -10.17 20.74 -12.75
C SER A 229 -9.43 20.24 -14.01
N ALA A 230 -8.95 19.01 -14.01
CA ALA A 230 -8.31 18.41 -15.18
C ALA A 230 -9.25 18.32 -16.40
N ARG A 231 -10.54 18.08 -16.16
CA ARG A 231 -11.57 18.10 -17.22
C ARG A 231 -11.73 19.48 -17.83
N GLN A 232 -11.74 20.52 -17.00
CA GLN A 232 -11.88 21.91 -17.46
C GLN A 232 -10.67 22.39 -18.25
N THR A 233 -9.47 21.95 -17.88
CA THR A 233 -8.22 22.34 -18.56
C THR A 233 -7.97 21.54 -19.84
N GLY A 234 -8.60 20.36 -19.98
CA GLY A 234 -8.36 19.46 -21.10
C GLY A 234 -6.99 18.79 -21.08
N ASP A 235 -6.26 18.86 -19.96
CA ASP A 235 -4.95 18.21 -19.80
C ASP A 235 -5.13 16.72 -19.50
N ALA A 236 -4.95 15.89 -20.53
CA ALA A 236 -5.08 14.44 -20.44
C ALA A 236 -4.08 13.80 -19.47
N ALA A 237 -2.86 14.35 -19.35
CA ALA A 237 -1.83 13.80 -18.46
C ALA A 237 -2.15 14.12 -16.99
N PHE A 238 -2.62 15.33 -16.73
CA PHE A 238 -3.10 15.70 -15.40
C PHE A 238 -4.35 14.89 -15.03
N MET A 239 -5.31 14.73 -15.96
CA MET A 239 -6.50 13.90 -15.78
C MET A 239 -6.14 12.47 -15.40
N GLN A 240 -5.21 11.84 -16.14
CA GLN A 240 -4.72 10.49 -15.84
C GLN A 240 -4.14 10.40 -14.41
N THR A 241 -3.34 11.40 -14.00
CA THR A 241 -2.71 11.42 -12.67
C THR A 241 -3.73 11.63 -11.56
N ALA A 242 -4.71 12.53 -11.76
CA ALA A 242 -5.80 12.79 -10.83
C ALA A 242 -6.70 11.55 -10.64
N LEU A 243 -7.03 10.85 -11.74
CA LEU A 243 -7.80 9.61 -11.70
C LEU A 243 -7.07 8.49 -10.95
N LYS A 244 -5.76 8.33 -11.16
CA LYS A 244 -4.94 7.36 -10.39
C LYS A 244 -4.93 7.69 -8.91
N LYS A 245 -4.69 8.96 -8.56
CA LYS A 245 -4.71 9.42 -7.17
C LYS A 245 -6.07 9.17 -6.50
N ALA A 246 -7.17 9.44 -7.21
CA ALA A 246 -8.51 9.12 -6.74
C ALA A 246 -8.72 7.60 -6.56
N GLY A 247 -8.16 6.79 -7.47
CA GLY A 247 -8.23 5.32 -7.41
C GLY A 247 -7.44 4.69 -6.26
N ASP A 248 -6.45 5.39 -5.71
CA ASP A 248 -5.75 4.99 -4.48
C ASP A 248 -6.54 5.33 -3.21
N LEU A 249 -7.47 6.29 -3.30
CA LEU A 249 -8.30 6.77 -2.19
C LEU A 249 -9.73 6.19 -2.21
N ALA A 250 -10.16 5.65 -3.35
CA ALA A 250 -11.45 4.99 -3.52
C ALA A 250 -11.53 3.71 -2.69
N THR A 251 -12.73 3.38 -2.23
CA THR A 251 -13.01 2.22 -1.38
C THR A 251 -14.23 1.41 -1.82
N ALA A 252 -15.06 1.97 -2.71
CA ALA A 252 -16.28 1.33 -3.18
C ALA A 252 -16.17 0.87 -4.64
N THR A 253 -16.84 -0.24 -4.97
CA THR A 253 -16.92 -0.80 -6.33
C THR A 253 -17.32 0.24 -7.37
N GLY A 254 -18.36 1.04 -7.07
CA GLY A 254 -18.85 2.08 -7.98
C GLY A 254 -17.83 3.18 -8.26
N GLU A 255 -17.02 3.55 -7.26
CA GLU A 255 -15.96 4.54 -7.42
C GLU A 255 -14.85 4.00 -8.33
N TYR A 256 -14.42 2.76 -8.12
CA TYR A 256 -13.42 2.14 -8.98
C TYR A 256 -13.88 2.04 -10.44
N ILE A 257 -15.15 1.70 -10.67
CA ILE A 257 -15.73 1.67 -12.03
C ILE A 257 -15.73 3.07 -12.66
N GLU A 258 -16.26 4.09 -11.98
CA GLU A 258 -16.29 5.48 -12.48
C GLU A 258 -14.88 5.98 -12.88
N LEU A 259 -13.89 5.68 -12.06
CA LEU A 259 -12.50 6.06 -12.31
C LEU A 259 -11.84 5.25 -13.43
N ALA A 260 -12.17 3.96 -13.55
CA ALA A 260 -11.70 3.11 -14.64
C ALA A 260 -12.23 3.60 -16.00
N GLU A 261 -13.50 3.97 -16.07
CA GLU A 261 -14.10 4.61 -17.26
C GLU A 261 -13.37 5.92 -17.60
N GLY A 262 -13.06 6.72 -16.58
CA GLY A 262 -12.23 7.92 -16.72
C GLY A 262 -10.87 7.63 -17.33
N LEU A 263 -10.14 6.63 -16.81
CA LEU A 263 -8.82 6.25 -17.31
C LEU A 263 -8.88 5.70 -18.73
N ALA A 264 -9.90 4.90 -19.05
CA ALA A 264 -10.15 4.41 -20.40
C ALA A 264 -10.40 5.57 -21.38
N SER A 265 -11.15 6.61 -20.97
CA SER A 265 -11.44 7.77 -21.81
C SER A 265 -10.20 8.60 -22.18
N VAL A 266 -9.16 8.57 -21.35
CA VAL A 266 -7.85 9.21 -21.62
C VAL A 266 -6.82 8.24 -22.19
N GLY A 267 -7.21 7.01 -22.53
CA GLY A 267 -6.35 6.01 -23.17
C GLY A 267 -5.45 5.21 -22.23
N ASP A 268 -5.62 5.31 -20.90
CA ASP A 268 -4.85 4.54 -19.92
C ASP A 268 -5.50 3.18 -19.62
N LYS A 269 -5.38 2.26 -20.58
CA LYS A 269 -5.90 0.91 -20.46
C LYS A 269 -5.31 0.11 -19.27
N PRO A 270 -3.99 0.13 -19.00
CA PRO A 270 -3.43 -0.56 -17.83
C PRO A 270 -4.01 -0.03 -16.51
N GLY A 271 -4.16 1.30 -16.38
CA GLY A 271 -4.76 1.91 -15.20
C GLY A 271 -6.24 1.55 -15.04
N ALA A 272 -7.02 1.58 -16.12
CA ALA A 272 -8.42 1.14 -16.12
C ALA A 272 -8.54 -0.34 -15.72
N THR A 273 -7.62 -1.18 -16.21
CA THR A 273 -7.56 -2.62 -15.85
C THR A 273 -7.35 -2.79 -14.35
N ALA A 274 -6.35 -2.11 -13.78
CA ALA A 274 -6.05 -2.21 -12.35
C ALA A 274 -7.20 -1.72 -11.46
N LEU A 275 -7.96 -0.71 -11.89
CA LEU A 275 -9.15 -0.27 -11.15
C LEU A 275 -10.31 -1.24 -11.28
N LEU A 276 -10.51 -1.87 -12.44
CA LEU A 276 -11.52 -2.91 -12.60
C LEU A 276 -11.16 -4.21 -11.83
N ASP A 277 -9.89 -4.51 -11.63
CA ASP A 277 -9.44 -5.55 -10.68
C ASP A 277 -9.90 -5.21 -9.25
N LYS A 278 -9.58 -4.01 -8.76
CA LYS A 278 -10.04 -3.54 -7.44
C LYS A 278 -11.57 -3.56 -7.32
N ALA A 279 -12.27 -3.17 -8.39
CA ALA A 279 -13.73 -3.21 -8.43
C ALA A 279 -14.26 -4.65 -8.29
N GLU A 280 -13.64 -5.62 -8.97
CA GLU A 280 -14.02 -7.03 -8.91
C GLU A 280 -13.88 -7.63 -7.52
N ASP A 281 -12.85 -7.26 -6.78
CA ASP A 281 -12.61 -7.71 -5.41
C ASP A 281 -13.58 -7.06 -4.40
N ALA A 282 -13.93 -5.79 -4.66
CA ALA A 282 -14.80 -4.99 -3.81
C ALA A 282 -16.30 -5.33 -3.97
N VAL A 283 -16.72 -6.01 -5.06
CA VAL A 283 -18.14 -6.28 -5.34
C VAL A 283 -18.87 -6.86 -4.14
N ALA A 284 -19.82 -6.09 -3.61
CA ALA A 284 -20.62 -6.42 -2.45
C ALA A 284 -22.08 -6.69 -2.80
N GLY A 285 -22.50 -6.59 -4.07
CA GLY A 285 -23.91 -6.72 -4.46
C GLY A 285 -24.13 -7.13 -5.90
N LEU A 286 -25.36 -7.55 -6.21
CA LEU A 286 -25.76 -7.94 -7.56
C LEU A 286 -25.72 -6.76 -8.54
N ASP A 287 -26.17 -5.58 -8.10
CA ASP A 287 -26.18 -4.37 -8.93
C ASP A 287 -24.75 -3.91 -9.27
N GLU A 288 -23.85 -3.96 -8.29
CA GLU A 288 -22.43 -3.67 -8.48
C GLU A 288 -21.79 -4.67 -9.46
N MET A 289 -22.13 -5.96 -9.36
CA MET A 289 -21.64 -6.97 -10.28
C MET A 289 -22.11 -6.72 -11.72
N HIS A 290 -23.37 -6.32 -11.92
CA HIS A 290 -23.86 -5.95 -13.25
C HIS A 290 -23.09 -4.76 -13.84
N ARG A 291 -22.84 -3.73 -13.02
CA ARG A 291 -22.06 -2.56 -13.45
C ARG A 291 -20.63 -2.95 -13.79
N LEU A 292 -20.00 -3.83 -13.00
CA LEU A 292 -18.66 -4.35 -13.29
C LEU A 292 -18.62 -5.09 -14.63
N VAL A 293 -19.57 -6.01 -14.89
CA VAL A 293 -19.62 -6.73 -16.18
C VAL A 293 -19.77 -5.74 -17.33
N THR A 294 -20.65 -4.75 -17.19
CA THR A 294 -20.86 -3.71 -18.21
C THR A 294 -19.57 -2.91 -18.48
N ALA A 295 -18.85 -2.53 -17.42
CA ALA A 295 -17.61 -1.78 -17.55
C ALA A 295 -16.48 -2.62 -18.19
N VAL A 296 -16.37 -3.90 -17.82
CA VAL A 296 -15.42 -4.85 -18.43
C VAL A 296 -15.76 -5.07 -19.91
N GLU A 297 -17.04 -5.22 -20.25
CA GLU A 297 -17.49 -5.32 -21.65
C GLU A 297 -17.17 -4.06 -22.46
N ALA A 298 -17.31 -2.87 -21.86
CA ALA A 298 -17.06 -1.62 -22.56
C ALA A 298 -15.55 -1.32 -22.74
N HIS A 299 -14.73 -1.67 -21.76
CA HIS A 299 -13.34 -1.18 -21.67
C HIS A 299 -12.26 -2.27 -21.78
N LEU A 300 -12.61 -3.54 -21.57
CA LEU A 300 -11.69 -4.68 -21.59
C LEU A 300 -12.27 -5.87 -22.39
N ALA A 301 -13.03 -5.59 -23.45
CA ALA A 301 -13.68 -6.63 -24.27
C ALA A 301 -12.72 -7.65 -24.89
N ASP A 302 -11.46 -7.27 -25.10
CA ASP A 302 -10.41 -8.12 -25.63
C ASP A 302 -9.83 -9.10 -24.59
N ASP A 303 -10.05 -8.87 -23.29
CA ASP A 303 -9.73 -9.82 -22.22
C ASP A 303 -10.88 -10.82 -22.06
N ALA A 304 -10.93 -11.78 -22.99
CA ALA A 304 -12.00 -12.76 -23.07
C ALA A 304 -12.10 -13.65 -21.81
N GLU A 305 -10.96 -13.95 -21.17
CA GLU A 305 -10.92 -14.75 -19.94
C GLU A 305 -11.55 -14.00 -18.77
N ARG A 306 -11.17 -12.74 -18.56
CA ARG A 306 -11.79 -11.87 -17.53
C ARG A 306 -13.27 -11.70 -17.80
N LEU A 307 -13.65 -11.40 -19.04
CA LEU A 307 -15.05 -11.18 -19.39
C LEU A 307 -15.91 -12.43 -19.10
N ALA A 308 -15.41 -13.62 -19.45
CA ALA A 308 -16.06 -14.87 -19.12
C ALA A 308 -16.17 -15.07 -17.59
N ARG A 309 -15.09 -14.80 -16.84
CA ARG A 309 -15.06 -14.90 -15.38
C ARG A 309 -16.11 -14.01 -14.70
N VAL A 310 -16.16 -12.72 -15.06
CA VAL A 310 -17.13 -11.80 -14.46
C VAL A 310 -18.57 -12.14 -14.86
N LYS A 311 -18.80 -12.69 -16.06
CA LYS A 311 -20.13 -13.20 -16.45
C LYS A 311 -20.59 -14.38 -15.60
N VAL A 312 -19.71 -15.37 -15.38
CA VAL A 312 -20.02 -16.51 -14.49
C VAL A 312 -20.31 -16.02 -13.06
N LYS A 313 -19.51 -15.08 -12.54
CA LYS A 313 -19.75 -14.44 -11.24
C LYS A 313 -21.11 -13.71 -11.18
N LEU A 314 -21.56 -13.11 -12.28
CA LEU A 314 -22.86 -12.46 -12.35
C LEU A 314 -24.01 -13.49 -12.37
N GLU A 315 -23.93 -14.51 -13.20
CA GLU A 315 -24.93 -15.57 -13.31
C GLU A 315 -25.18 -16.26 -11.96
N LYS A 316 -24.12 -16.60 -11.22
CA LYS A 316 -24.24 -17.23 -9.89
C LYS A 316 -24.95 -16.33 -8.88
N ARG A 317 -24.64 -15.03 -8.88
CA ARG A 317 -25.30 -14.02 -8.03
C ARG A 317 -26.76 -13.82 -8.40
N GLN A 318 -27.11 -13.85 -9.68
CA GLN A 318 -28.49 -13.78 -10.14
C GLN A 318 -29.29 -15.02 -9.71
N ALA A 319 -28.73 -16.21 -9.93
CA ALA A 319 -29.39 -17.48 -9.61
C ALA A 319 -29.68 -17.65 -8.11
N ASN A 320 -28.84 -17.07 -7.25
CA ASN A 320 -28.90 -17.27 -5.79
C ASN A 320 -29.08 -15.97 -4.99
N HIS A 321 -29.68 -14.93 -5.58
CA HIS A 321 -29.69 -13.57 -5.01
C HIS A 321 -30.09 -13.48 -3.52
N ALA A 322 -31.17 -14.16 -3.12
CA ALA A 322 -31.62 -14.16 -1.73
C ALA A 322 -30.59 -14.76 -0.75
N ARG A 323 -29.88 -15.81 -1.18
CA ARG A 323 -28.81 -16.43 -0.38
C ARG A 323 -27.59 -15.55 -0.31
N TYR A 324 -27.22 -14.87 -1.41
CA TYR A 324 -26.10 -13.90 -1.37
C TYR A 324 -26.32 -12.80 -0.33
N MET A 325 -27.53 -12.26 -0.19
CA MET A 325 -27.82 -11.25 0.84
C MET A 325 -27.61 -11.79 2.27
N GLU A 326 -27.97 -13.06 2.52
CA GLU A 326 -27.70 -13.73 3.80
C GLU A 326 -26.20 -13.86 4.04
N PHE A 327 -25.45 -14.38 3.07
CA PHE A 327 -24.00 -14.55 3.18
C PHE A 327 -23.26 -13.22 3.36
N GLN A 328 -23.70 -12.15 2.70
CA GLN A 328 -23.12 -10.81 2.88
C GLN A 328 -23.32 -10.28 4.29
N GLN A 329 -24.46 -10.55 4.91
CA GLN A 329 -24.67 -10.18 6.31
C GLN A 329 -23.78 -11.02 7.23
N LEU A 330 -23.69 -12.33 6.99
CA LEU A 330 -22.82 -13.23 7.75
C LEU A 330 -21.33 -12.87 7.61
N GLU A 331 -20.89 -12.43 6.43
CA GLU A 331 -19.53 -11.95 6.16
C GLU A 331 -19.23 -10.69 6.98
N LYS A 332 -20.16 -9.74 7.06
CA LYS A 332 -20.00 -8.52 7.90
C LYS A 332 -19.89 -8.86 9.40
N ASP A 333 -20.58 -9.91 9.84
CA ASP A 333 -20.59 -10.34 11.23
C ASP A 333 -19.39 -11.26 11.58
N ALA A 334 -18.62 -11.70 10.58
CA ALA A 334 -17.47 -12.57 10.77
C ALA A 334 -16.24 -11.77 11.22
N VAL A 335 -15.62 -12.20 12.33
CA VAL A 335 -14.47 -11.51 12.95
C VAL A 335 -13.30 -12.43 13.24
N SER A 336 -13.44 -13.73 12.95
CA SER A 336 -12.43 -14.75 13.25
C SER A 336 -12.19 -15.68 12.07
N VAL A 337 -10.96 -16.19 11.98
CA VAL A 337 -10.54 -17.19 10.97
C VAL A 337 -11.53 -18.34 10.88
N LYS A 338 -11.96 -18.90 12.03
CA LYS A 338 -12.92 -20.01 12.06
C LYS A 338 -14.26 -19.64 11.42
N GLN A 339 -14.78 -18.44 11.66
CA GLN A 339 -16.04 -17.98 11.07
C GLN A 339 -15.90 -17.82 9.55
N PHE A 340 -14.85 -17.16 9.09
CA PHE A 340 -14.59 -17.00 7.66
C PHE A 340 -14.45 -18.33 6.92
N LEU A 341 -13.67 -19.28 7.46
CA LEU A 341 -13.51 -20.60 6.83
C LEU A 341 -14.81 -21.43 6.83
N ALA A 342 -15.63 -21.32 7.88
CA ALA A 342 -16.95 -21.97 7.91
C ALA A 342 -17.91 -21.36 6.86
N LEU A 343 -17.86 -20.05 6.66
CA LEU A 343 -18.62 -19.38 5.62
C LEU A 343 -18.13 -19.77 4.22
N ALA A 344 -16.81 -19.85 4.00
CA ALA A 344 -16.24 -20.26 2.72
C ALA A 344 -16.73 -21.67 2.31
N GLU A 345 -16.72 -22.63 3.23
CA GLU A 345 -17.23 -23.97 2.98
C GLU A 345 -18.73 -23.96 2.63
N ARG A 346 -19.53 -23.17 3.35
CA ARG A 346 -20.96 -23.02 3.07
C ARG A 346 -21.20 -22.36 1.70
N VAL A 347 -20.44 -21.32 1.35
CA VAL A 347 -20.53 -20.66 0.04
C VAL A 347 -20.26 -21.67 -1.08
N ARG A 348 -19.22 -22.50 -0.95
CA ARG A 348 -18.94 -23.55 -1.94
C ARG A 348 -20.07 -24.57 -2.05
N LEU A 349 -20.66 -24.99 -0.93
CA LEU A 349 -21.71 -26.03 -0.92
C LEU A 349 -23.09 -25.51 -1.34
N GLU A 350 -23.45 -24.29 -0.94
CA GLU A 350 -24.79 -23.74 -1.11
C GLU A 350 -24.91 -22.83 -2.34
N LEU A 351 -23.85 -22.12 -2.71
CA LEU A 351 -23.84 -21.19 -3.86
C LEU A 351 -23.03 -21.73 -5.04
N GLU A 352 -22.24 -22.78 -4.81
CA GLU A 352 -21.27 -23.31 -5.78
C GLU A 352 -20.35 -22.21 -6.34
N ASP A 353 -20.05 -21.16 -5.57
CA ASP A 353 -19.25 -20.01 -5.99
C ASP A 353 -17.80 -20.10 -5.45
N PRO A 354 -16.85 -20.64 -6.24
CA PRO A 354 -15.46 -20.74 -5.80
C PRO A 354 -14.81 -19.38 -5.61
N PHE A 355 -15.27 -18.32 -6.30
CA PHE A 355 -14.67 -16.99 -6.17
C PHE A 355 -15.05 -16.35 -4.84
N TYR A 356 -16.31 -16.48 -4.42
CA TYR A 356 -16.72 -15.97 -3.12
C TYR A 356 -16.12 -16.81 -1.98
N SER A 357 -16.02 -18.13 -2.16
CA SER A 357 -15.28 -18.98 -1.22
C SER A 357 -13.81 -18.54 -1.09
N ALA A 358 -13.14 -18.22 -2.20
CA ALA A 358 -11.76 -17.74 -2.22
C ALA A 358 -11.60 -16.43 -1.45
N LYS A 359 -12.46 -15.44 -1.69
CA LYS A 359 -12.47 -14.15 -0.96
C LYS A 359 -12.56 -14.35 0.56
N LEU A 360 -13.42 -15.26 1.01
CA LEU A 360 -13.59 -15.53 2.45
C LEU A 360 -12.36 -16.23 3.05
N ILE A 361 -11.70 -17.12 2.30
CA ILE A 361 -10.46 -17.76 2.72
C ILE A 361 -9.31 -16.75 2.78
N GLU A 362 -9.24 -15.81 1.84
CA GLU A 362 -8.25 -14.74 1.83
C GLU A 362 -8.43 -13.80 3.03
N ALA A 363 -9.66 -13.40 3.34
CA ALA A 363 -9.96 -12.62 4.55
C ALA A 363 -9.51 -13.37 5.83
N ALA A 364 -9.66 -14.70 5.86
CA ALA A 364 -9.16 -15.52 6.96
C ALA A 364 -7.61 -15.54 7.03
N GLU A 365 -6.92 -15.54 5.88
CA GLU A 365 -5.45 -15.44 5.80
C GLU A 365 -4.97 -14.07 6.30
N THR A 366 -5.59 -12.98 5.87
CA THR A 366 -5.24 -11.61 6.30
C THR A 366 -5.33 -11.43 7.82
N LEU A 367 -6.29 -12.08 8.49
CA LEU A 367 -6.39 -12.04 9.96
C LEU A 367 -5.19 -12.69 10.68
N LEU A 368 -4.43 -13.54 9.99
CA LEU A 368 -3.22 -14.16 10.54
C LEU A 368 -1.96 -13.35 10.23
N ASP A 369 -1.98 -12.51 9.20
CA ASP A 369 -0.84 -11.67 8.85
C ASP A 369 -0.49 -10.69 9.99
N GLY A 370 0.80 -10.47 10.21
CA GLY A 370 1.30 -9.64 11.31
C GLY A 370 1.28 -10.27 12.71
N THR A 371 0.69 -11.47 12.90
CA THR A 371 0.56 -12.11 14.24
C THR A 371 1.65 -13.14 14.57
N GLY A 372 2.71 -13.23 13.76
CA GLY A 372 3.76 -14.26 13.85
C GLY A 372 3.33 -15.60 13.27
N TYR A 373 4.23 -16.27 12.52
CA TYR A 373 3.88 -17.51 11.82
C TYR A 373 3.78 -18.71 12.77
N GLN A 374 2.69 -19.47 12.67
CA GLN A 374 2.52 -20.77 13.32
C GLN A 374 1.75 -21.71 12.39
N PHE A 375 2.35 -22.87 12.06
CA PHE A 375 1.73 -23.81 11.11
C PHE A 375 0.34 -24.28 11.56
N SER A 376 0.14 -24.52 12.87
CA SER A 376 -1.17 -24.92 13.42
C SER A 376 -2.30 -23.93 13.14
N ARG A 377 -1.99 -22.63 12.99
CA ARG A 377 -2.96 -21.57 12.67
C ARG A 377 -3.24 -21.46 11.17
N TYR A 378 -2.23 -21.71 10.34
CA TYR A 378 -2.34 -21.66 8.87
C TYR A 378 -2.87 -22.97 8.27
N LYS A 379 -2.69 -24.11 8.95
CA LYS A 379 -3.16 -25.43 8.50
C LYS A 379 -4.65 -25.44 8.14
N PRO A 380 -5.59 -24.85 8.91
CA PRO A 380 -6.99 -24.75 8.51
C PRO A 380 -7.22 -23.97 7.21
N ILE A 381 -6.42 -22.94 6.92
CA ILE A 381 -6.51 -22.16 5.67
C ILE A 381 -6.06 -23.03 4.50
N LEU A 382 -4.92 -23.69 4.64
CA LEU A 382 -4.38 -24.61 3.65
C LEU A 382 -5.39 -25.72 3.30
N LEU A 383 -6.01 -26.33 4.31
CA LEU A 383 -7.05 -27.33 4.11
C LEU A 383 -8.32 -26.75 3.49
N ALA A 384 -8.66 -25.50 3.79
CA ALA A 384 -9.81 -24.83 3.18
C ALA A 384 -9.56 -24.53 1.70
N VAL A 385 -8.36 -24.10 1.30
CA VAL A 385 -7.97 -23.96 -0.11
C VAL A 385 -8.07 -25.31 -0.81
N ASP A 386 -7.41 -26.35 -0.28
CA ASP A 386 -7.39 -27.69 -0.87
C ASP A 386 -8.78 -28.34 -1.00
N LYS A 387 -9.66 -28.11 -0.02
CA LYS A 387 -11.01 -28.68 -0.02
C LYS A 387 -12.00 -27.86 -0.84
N ASN A 388 -11.90 -26.53 -0.77
CA ASN A 388 -12.96 -25.67 -1.29
C ASN A 388 -12.66 -25.06 -2.66
N LEU A 389 -11.39 -25.03 -3.05
CA LEU A 389 -10.89 -24.42 -4.28
C LEU A 389 -10.09 -25.47 -5.07
N ASP A 390 -10.02 -25.28 -6.39
CA ASP A 390 -9.14 -26.05 -7.30
C ASP A 390 -7.88 -25.21 -7.62
N ASP A 391 -7.35 -24.50 -6.61
CA ASP A 391 -6.26 -23.53 -6.75
C ASP A 391 -4.93 -24.13 -6.23
N THR A 392 -4.26 -24.85 -7.12
CA THR A 392 -2.98 -25.51 -6.82
C THR A 392 -1.83 -24.54 -6.60
N ASP A 393 -1.91 -23.33 -7.16
CA ASP A 393 -0.86 -22.31 -7.04
C ASP A 393 -0.90 -21.66 -5.65
N TRP A 394 -2.09 -21.28 -5.17
CA TRP A 394 -2.27 -20.81 -3.81
C TRP A 394 -1.93 -21.91 -2.80
N LEU A 395 -2.38 -23.14 -3.03
CA LEU A 395 -2.04 -24.28 -2.18
C LEU A 395 -0.52 -24.49 -2.10
N SER A 396 0.19 -24.40 -3.23
CA SER A 396 1.65 -24.46 -3.29
C SER A 396 2.31 -23.32 -2.50
N ARG A 397 1.83 -22.08 -2.65
CA ARG A 397 2.32 -20.91 -1.90
C ARG A 397 2.21 -21.12 -0.39
N LEU A 398 1.07 -21.62 0.09
CA LEU A 398 0.85 -21.87 1.52
C LEU A 398 1.75 -22.99 2.05
N LEU A 399 1.93 -24.06 1.27
CA LEU A 399 2.83 -25.16 1.62
C LEU A 399 4.30 -24.70 1.69
N ASP A 400 4.76 -23.91 0.72
CA ASP A 400 6.13 -23.41 0.67
C ASP A 400 6.39 -22.42 1.82
N ARG A 401 5.45 -21.49 2.07
CA ARG A 401 5.51 -20.59 3.25
C ARG A 401 5.56 -21.40 4.55
N ALA A 402 4.84 -22.52 4.64
CA ALA A 402 4.89 -23.40 5.80
C ALA A 402 6.24 -24.10 5.97
N ALA A 403 6.83 -24.58 4.87
CA ALA A 403 8.13 -25.24 4.89
C ALA A 403 9.25 -24.28 5.35
N GLU A 404 9.24 -23.04 4.84
CA GLU A 404 10.20 -21.98 5.22
C GLU A 404 10.14 -21.63 6.71
N ASN A 405 8.96 -21.74 7.32
CA ASN A 405 8.75 -21.37 8.72
C ASN A 405 8.73 -22.57 9.69
N ALA A 406 8.85 -23.81 9.19
CA ALA A 406 8.89 -25.02 10.00
C ALA A 406 10.28 -25.25 10.63
N THR A 407 10.64 -24.40 11.59
CA THR A 407 11.97 -24.42 12.23
C THR A 407 12.15 -25.61 13.17
N ASP A 408 11.10 -26.04 13.87
CA ASP A 408 11.11 -27.21 14.74
C ASP A 408 10.58 -28.47 14.04
N PHE A 409 10.95 -29.63 14.60
CA PHE A 409 10.58 -30.93 14.02
C PHE A 409 9.08 -31.25 14.14
N ILE A 410 8.38 -30.75 15.17
CA ILE A 410 6.96 -31.02 15.37
C ILE A 410 6.16 -30.35 14.26
N ALA A 411 6.42 -29.06 14.01
CA ALA A 411 5.81 -28.32 12.91
C ALA A 411 6.15 -28.94 11.55
N PHE A 412 7.42 -29.32 11.33
CA PHE A 412 7.84 -29.96 10.09
C PHE A 412 7.14 -31.30 9.83
N LYS A 413 7.05 -32.16 10.85
CA LYS A 413 6.36 -33.45 10.75
C LYS A 413 4.87 -33.26 10.43
N ASP A 414 4.21 -32.32 11.10
CA ASP A 414 2.80 -32.02 10.83
C ASP A 414 2.60 -31.45 9.41
N LEU A 415 3.53 -30.63 8.92
CA LEU A 415 3.51 -30.11 7.55
C LEU A 415 3.58 -31.22 6.51
N VAL A 416 4.62 -32.08 6.55
CA VAL A 416 4.79 -33.12 5.53
C VAL A 416 3.66 -34.16 5.57
N ALA A 417 3.16 -34.45 6.77
CA ALA A 417 1.98 -35.31 6.92
C ALA A 417 0.73 -34.63 6.36
N THR A 418 0.51 -33.35 6.64
CA THR A 418 -0.64 -32.60 6.11
C THR A 418 -0.59 -32.55 4.58
N ALA A 419 0.56 -32.19 4.00
CA ALA A 419 0.77 -32.12 2.56
C ALA A 419 0.45 -33.45 1.86
N ALA A 420 0.93 -34.58 2.39
CA ALA A 420 0.72 -35.87 1.76
C ALA A 420 -0.74 -36.38 1.80
N HIS A 421 -1.60 -35.79 2.65
CA HIS A 421 -3.01 -36.19 2.81
C HIS A 421 -4.00 -35.17 2.23
N LEU A 422 -3.53 -34.22 1.41
CA LEU A 422 -4.37 -33.28 0.68
C LEU A 422 -5.23 -33.98 -0.38
N HIS A 423 -6.38 -33.37 -0.71
CA HIS A 423 -7.22 -33.77 -1.83
C HIS A 423 -6.44 -33.71 -3.14
N HIS A 424 -5.63 -32.67 -3.34
CA HIS A 424 -4.64 -32.57 -4.42
C HIS A 424 -3.43 -33.46 -4.14
N ARG A 425 -3.64 -34.79 -4.14
CA ARG A 425 -2.68 -35.78 -3.66
C ARG A 425 -1.34 -35.73 -4.39
N GLU A 426 -1.35 -35.58 -5.71
CA GLU A 426 -0.11 -35.57 -6.51
C GLU A 426 0.79 -34.38 -6.13
N LEU A 427 0.21 -33.18 -6.07
CA LEU A 427 0.91 -31.97 -5.62
C LEU A 427 1.40 -32.13 -4.18
N GLY A 428 0.51 -32.55 -3.28
CA GLY A 428 0.79 -32.69 -1.86
C GLY A 428 1.92 -33.67 -1.56
N VAL A 429 1.90 -34.86 -2.19
CA VAL A 429 2.98 -35.84 -2.08
C VAL A 429 4.28 -35.31 -2.69
N SER A 430 4.23 -34.67 -3.86
CA SER A 430 5.40 -34.08 -4.51
C SER A 430 6.07 -33.04 -3.60
N LYS A 431 5.30 -32.12 -3.02
CA LYS A 431 5.78 -31.11 -2.06
C LYS A 431 6.34 -31.74 -0.79
N ALA A 432 5.63 -32.72 -0.20
CA ALA A 432 6.11 -33.44 0.98
C ALA A 432 7.48 -34.10 0.73
N CYS A 433 7.65 -34.79 -0.40
CA CYS A 433 8.92 -35.39 -0.80
C CYS A 433 10.03 -34.33 -0.98
N ALA A 434 9.73 -33.20 -1.61
CA ALA A 434 10.69 -32.11 -1.78
C ALA A 434 11.16 -31.53 -0.42
N TYR A 435 10.24 -31.33 0.52
CA TYR A 435 10.57 -30.83 1.86
C TYR A 435 11.39 -31.83 2.67
N LEU A 436 11.07 -33.12 2.57
CA LEU A 436 11.85 -34.20 3.18
C LEU A 436 13.28 -34.25 2.63
N ALA A 437 13.45 -34.18 1.31
CA ALA A 437 14.76 -34.17 0.67
C ALA A 437 15.59 -32.93 1.06
N MET A 438 14.97 -31.75 1.12
CA MET A 438 15.64 -30.52 1.57
C MET A 438 16.12 -30.63 3.03
N ARG A 439 15.29 -31.21 3.90
CA ARG A 439 15.65 -31.44 5.31
C ARG A 439 16.76 -32.47 5.43
N GLU A 440 16.73 -33.55 4.64
CA GLU A 440 17.81 -34.53 4.58
C GLU A 440 19.14 -33.88 4.20
N ALA A 441 19.17 -33.08 3.13
CA ALA A 441 20.37 -32.38 2.68
C ALA A 441 20.91 -31.45 3.77
N THR A 442 20.02 -30.74 4.47
CA THR A 442 20.40 -29.89 5.61
C THR A 442 21.05 -30.70 6.73
N LEU A 443 20.46 -31.84 7.11
CA LEU A 443 21.03 -32.71 8.14
C LEU A 443 22.37 -33.33 7.71
N ALA A 444 22.52 -33.68 6.43
CA ALA A 444 23.77 -34.24 5.91
C ALA A 444 24.91 -33.20 5.92
N ALA A 445 24.60 -31.92 5.79
CA ALA A 445 25.57 -30.82 5.86
C ALA A 445 25.90 -30.38 7.31
N ASP A 446 25.07 -30.75 8.29
CA ASP A 446 25.26 -30.36 9.69
C ASP A 446 26.16 -31.37 10.43
N ALA A 447 27.34 -30.91 10.85
CA ALA A 447 28.29 -31.71 11.62
C ALA A 447 27.77 -32.09 13.02
N HIS A 448 26.71 -31.44 13.51
CA HIS A 448 26.05 -31.71 14.78
C HIS A 448 24.80 -32.58 14.64
N ALA A 449 24.40 -32.95 13.42
CA ALA A 449 23.26 -33.83 13.21
C ALA A 449 23.44 -35.15 13.96
N THR A 450 22.40 -35.54 14.70
CA THR A 450 22.45 -36.76 15.51
C THR A 450 21.71 -37.91 14.83
N VAL A 451 21.97 -39.13 15.31
CA VAL A 451 21.19 -40.32 14.96
C VAL A 451 19.68 -40.08 15.08
N TYR A 452 19.26 -39.31 16.09
CA TYR A 452 17.86 -39.06 16.35
C TYR A 452 17.22 -38.12 15.33
N ASP A 453 17.99 -37.23 14.70
CA ASP A 453 17.48 -36.31 13.69
C ASP A 453 17.16 -37.04 12.38
N LEU A 454 18.05 -37.95 11.96
CA LEU A 454 17.80 -38.86 10.83
C LEU A 454 16.68 -39.85 11.12
N ALA A 455 16.62 -40.40 12.34
CA ALA A 455 15.54 -41.30 12.75
C ALA A 455 14.17 -40.61 12.76
N LYS A 456 14.11 -39.37 13.26
CA LYS A 456 12.93 -38.49 13.19
C LYS A 456 12.54 -38.20 11.74
N LEU A 457 13.50 -37.90 10.87
CA LEU A 457 13.22 -37.67 9.45
C LEU A 457 12.63 -38.92 8.79
N ALA A 458 13.14 -40.12 9.10
CA ALA A 458 12.59 -41.38 8.62
C ALA A 458 11.15 -41.60 9.10
N GLU A 459 10.86 -41.29 10.37
CA GLU A 459 9.52 -41.35 10.93
C GLU A 459 8.55 -40.39 10.21
N ALA A 460 9.00 -39.14 9.96
CA ALA A 460 8.22 -38.14 9.23
C ALA A 460 7.98 -38.57 7.78
N SER A 461 9.01 -39.11 7.10
CA SER A 461 8.91 -39.65 5.74
C SER A 461 7.87 -40.76 5.67
N PHE A 462 7.96 -41.77 6.53
CA PHE A 462 7.00 -42.87 6.56
C PHE A 462 5.58 -42.40 6.90
N ALA A 463 5.43 -41.46 7.84
CA ALA A 463 4.13 -40.92 8.22
C ALA A 463 3.46 -40.18 7.06
N ALA A 464 4.24 -39.49 6.22
CA ALA A 464 3.76 -38.77 5.06
C ALA A 464 3.47 -39.71 3.87
N THR A 465 4.44 -40.53 3.47
CA THR A 465 4.40 -41.24 2.17
C THR A 465 3.96 -42.70 2.28
N ARG A 466 4.02 -43.30 3.47
CA ARG A 466 3.92 -44.75 3.69
C ARG A 466 4.96 -45.57 2.92
N ASP A 467 6.04 -44.95 2.45
CA ASP A 467 7.14 -45.62 1.78
C ASP A 467 8.12 -46.20 2.80
N ALA A 468 7.98 -47.51 3.06
CA ALA A 468 8.86 -48.23 3.97
C ALA A 468 10.29 -48.37 3.45
N ALA A 469 10.51 -48.34 2.12
CA ALA A 469 11.83 -48.48 1.53
C ALA A 469 12.64 -47.20 1.76
N GLU A 470 12.04 -46.03 1.50
CA GLU A 470 12.67 -44.74 1.72
C GLU A 470 12.91 -44.46 3.21
N ALA A 471 11.93 -44.75 4.06
CA ALA A 471 12.12 -44.65 5.51
C ALA A 471 13.24 -45.60 6.00
N GLY A 472 13.31 -46.83 5.46
CA GLY A 472 14.39 -47.76 5.72
C GLY A 472 15.77 -47.22 5.33
N ARG A 473 15.90 -46.58 4.16
CA ARG A 473 17.15 -45.94 3.72
C ARG A 473 17.65 -44.90 4.73
N LEU A 474 16.74 -44.04 5.21
CA LEU A 474 17.05 -43.04 6.23
C LEU A 474 17.43 -43.68 7.58
N LEU A 475 16.77 -44.76 7.97
CA LEU A 475 17.11 -45.51 9.20
C LEU A 475 18.46 -46.23 9.09
N GLU A 476 18.86 -46.72 7.92
CA GLU A 476 20.21 -47.27 7.70
C GLU A 476 21.28 -46.18 7.81
N ALA A 477 21.02 -44.99 7.28
CA ALA A 477 21.91 -43.84 7.48
C ALA A 477 22.04 -43.47 8.97
N ALA A 478 20.92 -43.47 9.70
CA ALA A 478 20.93 -43.27 11.16
C ALA A 478 21.70 -44.39 11.89
N ARG A 479 21.55 -45.65 11.45
CA ARG A 479 22.21 -46.81 12.03
C ARG A 479 23.74 -46.74 11.89
N ALA A 480 24.24 -46.20 10.78
CA ALA A 480 25.68 -46.01 10.58
C ALA A 480 26.33 -45.09 11.63
N GLN A 481 25.56 -44.19 12.22
CA GLN A 481 26.00 -43.29 13.29
C GLN A 481 25.74 -43.84 14.71
N ALA A 482 24.91 -44.88 14.85
CA ALA A 482 24.49 -45.42 16.14
C ALA A 482 25.60 -46.28 16.79
N LYS A 483 26.09 -45.84 17.95
CA LYS A 483 27.19 -46.48 18.71
C LYS A 483 26.77 -47.06 20.06
N ASP A 484 25.60 -46.68 20.57
CA ASP A 484 25.12 -47.10 21.87
C ASP A 484 23.78 -47.86 21.78
N HIS A 485 23.47 -48.57 22.86
CA HIS A 485 22.23 -49.34 22.97
C HIS A 485 20.98 -48.45 22.89
N PHE A 486 21.04 -47.16 23.27
CA PHE A 486 19.89 -46.26 23.24
C PHE A 486 19.46 -45.93 21.81
N ALA A 487 20.41 -45.56 20.96
CA ALA A 487 20.21 -45.25 19.56
C ALA A 487 19.75 -46.48 18.77
N LEU A 488 20.40 -47.63 18.98
CA LEU A 488 20.05 -48.88 18.31
C LEU A 488 18.63 -49.35 18.66
N THR A 489 18.27 -49.28 19.94
CA THR A 489 16.93 -49.61 20.41
C THR A 489 15.87 -48.66 19.83
N HIS A 490 16.20 -47.37 19.67
CA HIS A 490 15.29 -46.39 19.07
C HIS A 490 15.04 -46.68 17.59
N ILE A 491 16.09 -46.94 16.80
CA ILE A 491 15.96 -47.31 15.38
C ILE A 491 15.18 -48.63 15.24
N GLY A 492 15.46 -49.63 16.09
CA GLY A 492 14.75 -50.91 16.09
C GLY A 492 13.25 -50.75 16.34
N ARG A 493 12.86 -49.87 17.26
CA ARG A 493 11.46 -49.50 17.50
C ARG A 493 10.80 -48.92 16.24
N LEU A 494 11.49 -48.06 15.50
CA LEU A 494 10.94 -47.44 14.30
C LEU A 494 10.71 -48.48 13.20
N TYR A 495 11.67 -49.39 12.97
CA TYR A 495 11.47 -50.52 12.05
C TYR A 495 10.29 -51.41 12.46
N ALA A 496 10.14 -51.71 13.76
CA ALA A 496 9.01 -52.46 14.26
C ALA A 496 7.67 -51.74 13.99
N ALA A 497 7.62 -50.42 14.21
CA ALA A 497 6.45 -49.59 13.94
C ALA A 497 6.11 -49.51 12.42
N MET A 498 7.12 -49.68 11.56
CA MET A 498 6.96 -49.78 10.11
C MET A 498 6.67 -51.21 9.62
N GLY A 499 6.50 -52.17 10.54
CA GLY A 499 6.16 -53.56 10.22
C GLY A 499 7.36 -54.46 9.87
N ASN A 500 8.59 -53.99 10.02
CA ASN A 500 9.80 -54.78 9.76
C ASN A 500 10.37 -55.38 11.06
N SER A 501 9.72 -56.43 11.55
CA SER A 501 10.13 -57.12 12.80
C SER A 501 11.52 -57.76 12.70
N ALA A 502 11.92 -58.23 11.52
CA ALA A 502 13.23 -58.83 11.32
C ALA A 502 14.37 -57.83 11.56
N LYS A 503 14.24 -56.61 11.00
CA LYS A 503 15.23 -55.56 11.19
C LYS A 503 15.20 -54.99 12.61
N ALA A 504 14.03 -54.93 13.23
CA ALA A 504 13.91 -54.59 14.65
C ALA A 504 14.68 -55.57 15.54
N ASP A 505 14.53 -56.88 15.32
CA ASP A 505 15.25 -57.93 16.04
C ASP A 505 16.77 -57.84 15.84
N GLU A 506 17.24 -57.61 14.61
CA GLU A 506 18.67 -57.37 14.32
C GLU A 506 19.23 -56.19 15.15
N LEU A 507 18.47 -55.11 15.25
CA LEU A 507 18.87 -53.92 15.98
C LEU A 507 18.80 -54.08 17.50
N PHE A 508 17.83 -54.85 18.00
CA PHE A 508 17.77 -55.19 19.42
C PHE A 508 18.92 -56.12 19.83
N ALA A 509 19.30 -57.07 18.99
CA ALA A 509 20.50 -57.89 19.19
C ALA A 509 21.77 -57.02 19.24
N ALA A 510 21.91 -56.10 18.27
CA ALA A 510 23.03 -55.16 18.24
C ALA A 510 23.04 -54.23 19.46
N ALA A 511 21.87 -53.78 19.92
CA ALA A 511 21.72 -52.95 21.12
C ALA A 511 22.17 -53.71 22.38
N ALA A 512 21.74 -54.97 22.53
CA ALA A 512 22.15 -55.83 23.64
C ALA A 512 23.68 -56.00 23.67
N ALA A 513 24.30 -56.27 22.52
CA ALA A 513 25.76 -56.40 22.40
C ALA A 513 26.51 -55.08 22.67
N ALA A 514 25.88 -53.93 22.47
CA ALA A 514 26.45 -52.61 22.69
C ALA A 514 26.37 -52.13 24.16
N CYS A 515 25.72 -52.88 25.06
CA CYS A 515 25.63 -52.53 26.48
C CYS A 515 26.99 -52.72 27.19
N PRO A 516 27.65 -51.66 27.70
CA PRO A 516 29.00 -51.79 28.26
C PRO A 516 29.08 -52.47 29.64
N ASN A 517 27.97 -52.55 30.38
CA ASN A 517 27.93 -53.07 31.75
C ASN A 517 26.50 -53.50 32.15
N GLY A 518 26.35 -54.04 33.36
CA GLY A 518 25.06 -54.52 33.86
C GLY A 518 24.00 -53.42 34.01
N ASP A 519 24.38 -52.18 34.34
CA ASP A 519 23.45 -51.05 34.39
C ASP A 519 22.90 -50.70 33.01
N ALA A 520 23.74 -50.75 31.97
CA ALA A 520 23.31 -50.53 30.60
C ALA A 520 22.36 -51.65 30.10
N CYS A 521 22.55 -52.90 30.54
CA CYS A 521 21.57 -53.95 30.26
C CYS A 521 20.20 -53.65 30.89
N ILE A 522 20.18 -53.14 32.13
CA ILE A 522 18.94 -52.75 32.81
C ILE A 522 18.25 -51.60 32.06
N GLN A 523 19.01 -50.56 31.69
CA GLN A 523 18.48 -49.44 30.90
C GLN A 523 17.91 -49.88 29.56
N PHE A 524 18.60 -50.79 28.87
CA PHE A 524 18.15 -51.39 27.61
C PHE A 524 16.82 -52.12 27.78
N ILE A 525 16.70 -53.00 28.77
CA ILE A 525 15.48 -53.81 28.94
C ILE A 525 14.30 -52.98 29.44
N ASP A 526 14.52 -51.98 30.29
CA ASP A 526 13.46 -51.07 30.71
C ASP A 526 12.92 -50.25 29.53
N ARG A 527 13.78 -49.87 28.59
CA ARG A 527 13.34 -49.22 27.34
C ARG A 527 12.53 -50.17 26.47
N LEU A 528 12.94 -51.43 26.32
CA LEU A 528 12.17 -52.43 25.57
C LEU A 528 10.83 -52.76 26.22
N LYS A 529 10.75 -52.79 27.56
CA LYS A 529 9.48 -52.91 28.29
C LYS A 529 8.52 -51.77 27.96
N GLY A 530 9.03 -50.56 27.78
CA GLY A 530 8.25 -49.41 27.32
C GLY A 530 7.61 -49.59 25.94
N PHE A 531 8.06 -50.57 25.14
CA PHE A 531 7.47 -50.92 23.85
C PHE A 531 6.41 -52.03 23.94
N ALA A 532 6.07 -52.48 25.15
CA ALA A 532 5.07 -53.53 25.40
C ALA A 532 5.36 -54.85 24.67
N LEU A 533 6.63 -55.24 24.56
CA LEU A 533 7.04 -56.53 23.99
C LEU A 533 6.65 -57.70 24.92
N PRO A 534 6.40 -58.90 24.37
CA PRO A 534 6.12 -60.09 25.18
C PRO A 534 7.25 -60.41 26.17
N ALA A 535 6.89 -60.97 27.33
CA ALA A 535 7.85 -61.33 28.38
C ALA A 535 8.97 -62.26 27.88
N GLU A 536 8.63 -63.22 27.01
CA GLU A 536 9.61 -64.12 26.40
C GLU A 536 10.62 -63.38 25.50
N THR A 537 10.16 -62.37 24.76
CA THR A 537 11.03 -61.52 23.92
C THR A 537 11.95 -60.66 24.79
N LEU A 538 11.42 -60.11 25.90
CA LEU A 538 12.22 -59.36 26.87
C LEU A 538 13.29 -60.26 27.51
N LYS A 539 12.91 -61.48 27.92
CA LYS A 539 13.84 -62.48 28.47
C LYS A 539 14.93 -62.86 27.49
N LYS A 540 14.59 -63.07 26.21
CA LYS A 540 15.55 -63.32 25.12
C LYS A 540 16.61 -62.21 25.06
N TRP A 541 16.20 -60.96 24.87
CA TRP A 541 17.15 -59.85 24.70
C TRP A 541 17.96 -59.54 25.95
N TYR A 542 17.37 -59.69 27.14
CA TYR A 542 18.10 -59.49 28.39
C TYR A 542 19.14 -60.59 28.65
N THR A 543 18.86 -61.83 28.21
CA THR A 543 19.82 -62.93 28.21
C THR A 543 21.00 -62.60 27.30
N GLU A 544 20.73 -62.19 26.06
CA GLU A 544 21.77 -61.82 25.09
C GLU A 544 22.67 -60.70 25.63
N CYS A 545 22.10 -59.69 26.30
CA CYS A 545 22.86 -58.60 26.92
C CYS A 545 23.83 -59.08 28.02
N GLY A 546 23.51 -60.16 28.72
CA GLY A 546 24.38 -60.71 29.77
C GLY A 546 25.59 -61.47 29.23
N THR A 547 25.54 -61.94 27.98
CA THR A 547 26.51 -62.93 27.45
C THR A 547 27.93 -62.40 27.31
N HIS A 548 28.11 -61.12 26.98
CA HIS A 548 29.42 -60.50 26.78
C HIS A 548 29.99 -59.82 28.04
N LEU A 549 29.22 -59.76 29.14
CA LEU A 549 29.70 -59.20 30.40
C LEU A 549 30.79 -60.10 30.99
N SER A 550 32.00 -59.55 31.16
CA SER A 550 33.16 -60.31 31.65
C SER A 550 33.48 -60.04 33.13
N LYS A 551 33.20 -58.82 33.62
CA LYS A 551 33.50 -58.42 35.00
C LYS A 551 32.47 -58.98 35.98
N PRO A 552 32.88 -59.60 37.10
CA PRO A 552 31.95 -60.12 38.11
C PRO A 552 30.96 -59.08 38.63
N ALA A 553 31.39 -57.84 38.89
CA ALA A 553 30.51 -56.77 39.34
C ALA A 553 29.39 -56.43 38.32
N ASP A 554 29.70 -56.43 37.02
CA ASP A 554 28.72 -56.16 35.97
C ASP A 554 27.74 -57.33 35.81
N LYS A 555 28.24 -58.58 35.90
CA LYS A 555 27.39 -59.79 35.91
C LYS A 555 26.44 -59.81 37.11
N LEU A 556 26.92 -59.43 38.29
CA LEU A 556 26.08 -59.27 39.48
C LEU A 556 25.01 -58.21 39.23
N ARG A 557 25.38 -57.05 38.70
CA ARG A 557 24.40 -55.99 38.42
C ARG A 557 23.36 -56.40 37.39
N TRP A 558 23.76 -57.12 36.34
CA TRP A 558 22.84 -57.71 35.37
C TRP A 558 21.89 -58.73 36.02
N ALA A 559 22.39 -59.62 36.89
CA ALA A 559 21.57 -60.58 37.62
C ALA A 559 20.54 -59.91 38.55
N GLU A 560 20.91 -58.79 39.18
CA GLU A 560 19.97 -57.97 39.96
C GLU A 560 18.80 -57.47 39.11
N GLY A 561 19.07 -57.05 37.87
CA GLY A 561 18.04 -56.58 36.94
C GLY A 561 17.06 -57.66 36.49
N ILE A 562 17.41 -58.95 36.56
CA ILE A 562 16.44 -60.04 36.33
C ILE A 562 15.30 -59.97 37.36
N ALA A 563 15.64 -59.76 38.62
CA ALA A 563 14.67 -59.63 39.70
C ALA A 563 14.02 -58.24 39.73
N ASP A 564 14.81 -57.18 39.57
CA ASP A 564 14.35 -55.80 39.78
C ASP A 564 13.60 -55.26 38.55
N ALA A 565 14.11 -55.49 37.33
CA ALA A 565 13.55 -54.94 36.10
C ALA A 565 12.56 -55.91 35.41
N LEU A 566 12.88 -57.20 35.38
CA LEU A 566 12.01 -58.21 34.74
C LEU A 566 11.04 -58.90 35.70
N ASN A 567 11.24 -58.76 37.01
CA ASN A 567 10.44 -59.41 38.05
C ASN A 567 10.39 -60.95 37.93
N ASP A 568 11.44 -61.57 37.36
CA ASP A 568 11.57 -63.03 37.22
C ASP A 568 12.49 -63.58 38.32
N ARG A 569 11.94 -63.76 39.52
CA ARG A 569 12.72 -64.22 40.68
C ARG A 569 13.27 -65.63 40.51
N ALA A 570 12.55 -66.51 39.81
CA ALA A 570 12.99 -67.88 39.57
C ALA A 570 14.24 -67.91 38.70
N TRP A 571 14.23 -67.17 37.59
CA TRP A 571 15.40 -67.02 36.73
C TRP A 571 16.56 -66.32 37.44
N ALA A 572 16.27 -65.30 38.25
CA ALA A 572 17.30 -64.65 39.07
C ALA A 572 18.00 -65.68 39.99
N SER A 573 17.25 -66.52 40.72
CA SER A 573 17.82 -67.56 41.60
C SER A 573 18.76 -68.51 40.87
N GLU A 574 18.40 -68.95 39.65
CA GLU A 574 19.25 -69.80 38.82
C GLU A 574 20.56 -69.11 38.45
N VAL A 575 20.48 -67.86 37.99
CA VAL A 575 21.64 -67.06 37.57
C VAL A 575 22.56 -66.75 38.76
N TYR A 576 22.02 -66.38 39.92
CA TYR A 576 22.83 -66.22 41.13
C TYR A 576 23.57 -67.52 41.49
N GLY A 577 22.93 -68.69 41.34
CA GLY A 577 23.59 -69.99 41.53
C GLY A 577 24.81 -70.18 40.64
N GLN A 578 24.71 -69.80 39.36
CA GLN A 578 25.82 -69.88 38.39
C GLN A 578 26.97 -68.91 38.69
N LEU A 579 26.67 -67.79 39.35
CA LEU A 579 27.62 -66.72 39.65
C LEU A 579 28.38 -66.91 40.97
N ALA A 580 27.89 -67.75 41.89
CA ALA A 580 28.39 -67.86 43.27
C ALA A 580 29.90 -68.16 43.40
N GLY A 581 30.50 -68.85 42.43
CA GLY A 581 31.94 -69.15 42.42
C GLY A 581 32.86 -68.03 41.90
N GLN A 582 32.30 -66.91 41.43
CA GLN A 582 33.06 -65.85 40.75
C GLN A 582 33.44 -64.67 41.68
N PHE A 583 33.02 -64.69 42.95
CA PHE A 583 33.21 -63.58 43.91
C PHE A 583 34.08 -64.02 45.09
N SER A 584 35.01 -63.17 45.51
CA SER A 584 35.93 -63.44 46.63
C SER A 584 36.17 -62.17 47.46
N GLY A 585 36.66 -62.33 48.70
CA GLY A 585 36.96 -61.19 49.58
C GLY A 585 35.74 -60.29 49.85
N ALA A 586 35.92 -58.97 49.77
CA ALA A 586 34.85 -57.99 50.00
C ALA A 586 33.68 -58.11 49.00
N ASP A 587 33.94 -58.57 47.77
CA ASP A 587 32.92 -58.73 46.74
C ASP A 587 31.98 -59.91 47.03
N ALA A 588 32.43 -60.93 47.77
CA ALA A 588 31.59 -62.05 48.20
C ALA A 588 30.48 -61.61 49.16
N ALA A 589 30.76 -60.66 50.05
CA ALA A 589 29.76 -60.11 50.96
C ALA A 589 28.67 -59.33 50.20
N ARG A 590 29.07 -58.53 49.20
CA ARG A 590 28.15 -57.80 48.32
C ARG A 590 27.28 -58.75 47.50
N PHE A 591 27.89 -59.78 46.93
CA PHE A 591 27.19 -60.82 46.18
C PHE A 591 26.14 -61.54 47.04
N GLU A 592 26.52 -62.00 48.24
CA GLU A 592 25.60 -62.72 49.14
C GLU A 592 24.44 -61.84 49.63
N LEU A 593 24.69 -60.56 49.93
CA LEU A 593 23.62 -59.62 50.28
C LEU A 593 22.64 -59.42 49.13
N SER A 594 23.15 -59.24 47.91
CA SER A 594 22.33 -59.08 46.71
C SER A 594 21.50 -60.34 46.41
N ARG A 595 22.13 -61.52 46.44
CA ARG A 595 21.47 -62.82 46.26
C ARG A 595 20.34 -63.02 47.27
N ARG A 596 20.58 -62.76 48.55
CA ARG A 596 19.57 -62.90 49.60
C ARG A 596 18.40 -61.93 49.41
N SER A 597 18.67 -60.66 49.13
CA SER A 597 17.60 -59.65 48.98
C SER A 597 16.72 -59.83 47.74
N ARG A 598 17.26 -60.37 46.65
CA ARG A 598 16.57 -60.41 45.33
C ARG A 598 16.19 -61.80 44.84
N ALA A 599 16.88 -62.84 45.28
CA ALA A 599 16.74 -64.19 44.74
C ALA A 599 16.29 -65.23 45.77
N ASP A 600 16.41 -64.94 47.07
CA ASP A 600 15.82 -65.77 48.11
C ASP A 600 14.36 -65.37 48.34
N LEU A 601 13.45 -66.24 47.88
CA LEU A 601 12.00 -66.06 47.99
C LEU A 601 11.52 -65.89 49.45
N ASN A 602 12.34 -66.27 50.44
CA ASN A 602 11.99 -66.25 51.86
C ASN A 602 12.69 -65.17 52.69
N TYR A 603 13.59 -64.37 52.12
CA TYR A 603 14.52 -63.50 52.86
C TYR A 603 13.86 -62.44 53.76
N PHE A 604 12.81 -61.75 53.27
CA PHE A 604 12.05 -60.78 54.08
C PHE A 604 11.10 -61.43 55.10
N GLY A 605 10.80 -62.72 54.93
CA GLY A 605 10.02 -63.51 55.89
C GLY A 605 10.83 -63.92 57.12
N SER A 606 12.13 -64.14 56.96
CA SER A 606 13.04 -64.49 58.05
C SER A 606 13.61 -63.28 58.80
N THR A 607 13.80 -62.13 58.14
CA THR A 607 14.34 -60.90 58.79
C THR A 607 13.32 -60.10 59.60
N ARG A 608 12.01 -60.28 59.39
CA ARG A 608 10.94 -59.69 60.23
C ARG A 608 10.64 -60.47 61.52
N ARG A 609 11.33 -61.60 61.75
CA ARG A 609 11.23 -62.39 62.98
C ARG A 609 12.50 -62.25 63.82
N HIS A 610 12.85 -61.02 64.19
CA HIS A 610 13.75 -60.74 65.31
C HIS A 610 13.38 -59.41 65.96
#